data_AF-A0ABD0S4L0-F1
#
_entry.id   AF-A0ABD0S4L0-F1
#
_cell.length_a   1.000
_cell.length_b   1.000
_cell.length_c   1.000
_cell.angle_alpha   90.00
_cell.angle_beta   90.00
_cell.angle_gamma   90.00
#
_symmetry.space_group_name_H-M   'P 1'
#
loop_
_entity.id
_entity.type
_entity.pdbx_description
1 polymer ?
#
loop_
_entity_poly.entity_id
_entity_poly.type
_entity_poly.pdbx_seq_one_letter_code
_entity_poly.pdbx_strand_id
1 'polypeptide(L)'
;GDSCVETYTKTIGKCTPADACTTARNDYQQNGIRPTFCTYSAFGTTLVCCRDGSSILNAAGSRPQPPAWNSDPNRQSDNRRVSERKCDEYSREVVERVDFIPLLPDPETISLTSAKCDYIGVQLIVGGEKASQGEFPHMAAIGWANFDGGYDFKCGGSLISNNFVLTAGHCTRDPAALNPEPSVVRLGDQNIDPAVLDGADPIEVPIKQIHKHPEYKPPSKYNDIALLELVSEVSFESAIRPACLWTKPNFGEHRMAIATGWGVTDPDTRQTSKELHKVSLSLLNNNYCDQLLVSSRNRLWRGFQDSQMCAGELRGGKDTCQGDSGSPLQVVSKENQCIFNIVGITSFGVKCAKTGQPAVYTRVSSYLNWIESVVWPGE
;
A
#
# COMPACT_ATOMS: atom_id res chain seq x y z
N GLY A 1 36.40 3.03 5.41
CA GLY A 1 37.26 3.96 4.65
C GLY A 1 36.48 5.17 4.23
N ASP A 2 35.28 4.94 3.68
CA ASP A 2 34.37 5.99 3.22
C ASP A 2 33.85 6.86 4.36
N SER A 3 33.60 8.12 4.04
CA SER A 3 32.99 9.10 4.94
C SER A 3 31.52 8.76 5.18
N CYS A 4 31.05 9.00 6.40
CA CYS A 4 29.66 8.78 6.81
C CYS A 4 29.20 9.90 7.73
N VAL A 5 27.90 10.01 7.97
CA VAL A 5 27.32 10.96 8.93
C VAL A 5 26.56 10.17 9.99
N GLU A 6 26.90 10.38 11.25
CA GLU A 6 26.26 9.70 12.38
C GLU A 6 24.84 10.26 12.59
N THR A 7 23.85 9.38 12.73
CA THR A 7 22.42 9.74 12.66
C THR A 7 21.96 10.63 13.83
N TYR A 8 22.57 10.48 14.99
CA TYR A 8 22.18 11.08 16.27
C TYR A 8 22.87 12.42 16.53
N THR A 9 24.19 12.48 16.38
CA THR A 9 25.02 13.67 16.59
C THR A 9 25.19 14.51 15.33
N LYS A 10 24.82 13.97 14.15
CA LYS A 10 25.03 14.60 12.83
C LYS A 10 26.50 14.94 12.53
N THR A 11 27.43 14.27 13.21
CA THR A 11 28.86 14.48 13.00
C THR A 11 29.37 13.60 11.88
N ILE A 12 30.28 14.14 11.06
CA ILE A 12 30.97 13.37 10.03
C ILE A 12 31.93 12.39 10.70
N GLY A 13 31.92 11.14 10.24
CA GLY A 13 32.80 10.07 10.68
C GLY A 13 33.31 9.25 9.50
N LYS A 14 33.94 8.12 9.81
CA LYS A 14 34.40 7.14 8.83
C LYS A 14 33.83 5.76 9.12
N CYS A 15 33.42 5.07 8.06
CA CYS A 15 32.96 3.69 8.15
C CYS A 15 34.12 2.79 8.57
N THR A 16 34.01 2.26 9.79
CA THR A 16 35.02 1.49 10.50
C THR A 16 34.37 0.21 11.02
N PRO A 17 35.09 -0.94 11.06
CA PRO A 17 34.57 -2.16 11.69
C PRO A 17 34.03 -1.90 13.10
N ALA A 18 32.88 -2.49 13.43
CA ALA A 18 32.16 -2.23 14.68
C ALA A 18 32.99 -2.53 15.93
N ASP A 19 33.88 -3.52 15.87
CA ASP A 19 34.84 -3.88 16.92
C ASP A 19 35.97 -2.87 17.09
N ALA A 20 36.36 -2.19 16.01
CA ALA A 20 37.40 -1.17 15.98
C ALA A 20 36.89 0.25 16.31
N CYS A 21 35.57 0.47 16.34
CA CYS A 21 34.99 1.78 16.65
C CYS A 21 34.67 1.96 18.15
N THR A 22 35.61 2.56 18.88
CA THR A 22 35.45 2.82 20.33
C THR A 22 34.35 3.83 20.66
N THR A 23 34.09 4.81 19.79
CA THR A 23 33.05 5.84 20.00
C THR A 23 31.65 5.23 19.94
N ALA A 24 31.34 4.48 18.87
CA ALA A 24 30.06 3.78 18.73
C ALA A 24 29.85 2.74 19.86
N ARG A 25 30.91 2.05 20.28
CA ARG A 25 30.85 1.10 21.41
C ARG A 25 30.52 1.80 22.74
N ASN A 26 31.16 2.93 23.02
CA ASN A 26 30.90 3.69 24.24
C ASN A 26 29.49 4.31 24.24
N ASP A 27 29.05 4.84 23.10
CA ASP A 27 27.71 5.42 22.94
C ASP A 27 26.61 4.35 23.17
N TYR A 28 26.83 3.12 22.70
CA TYR A 28 25.93 2.01 22.98
C TYR A 28 25.96 1.58 24.45
N GLN A 29 27.16 1.42 25.04
CA GLN A 29 27.31 0.92 26.41
C GLN A 29 26.89 1.91 27.50
N GLN A 30 27.12 3.21 27.28
CA GLN A 30 26.85 4.25 28.28
C GLN A 30 25.49 4.92 28.08
N ASN A 31 25.06 5.09 26.82
CA ASN A 31 23.89 5.89 26.47
C ASN A 31 22.80 5.08 25.75
N GLY A 32 23.03 3.80 25.44
CA GLY A 32 22.08 2.95 24.72
C GLY A 32 21.86 3.35 23.25
N ILE A 33 22.73 4.20 22.70
CA ILE A 33 22.61 4.72 21.33
C ILE A 33 23.09 3.64 20.36
N ARG A 34 22.23 3.25 19.41
CA ARG A 34 22.57 2.24 18.41
C ARG A 34 23.54 2.81 17.36
N PRO A 35 24.62 2.11 17.00
CA PRO A 35 25.56 2.57 15.99
C PRO A 35 24.88 2.82 14.64
N THR A 36 25.24 3.91 13.97
CA THR A 36 24.80 4.15 12.59
C THR A 36 25.55 3.18 11.66
N PHE A 37 24.82 2.32 10.96
CA PHE A 37 25.39 1.33 10.04
C PHE A 37 25.76 1.98 8.71
N CYS A 38 26.95 1.66 8.21
CA CYS A 38 27.38 2.09 6.89
C CYS A 38 27.03 1.03 5.83
N THR A 39 27.61 -0.16 5.97
CA THR A 39 27.53 -1.28 5.02
C THR A 39 28.26 -2.50 5.60
N TYR A 40 28.31 -3.60 4.85
CA TYR A 40 29.12 -4.78 5.15
C TYR A 40 30.41 -4.76 4.33
N SER A 41 31.53 -5.18 4.94
CA SER A 41 32.77 -5.42 4.20
C SER A 41 32.62 -6.64 3.28
N ALA A 42 33.51 -6.79 2.29
CA ALA A 42 33.56 -7.97 1.42
C ALA A 42 33.74 -9.32 2.17
N PHE A 43 34.08 -9.28 3.47
CA PHE A 43 34.22 -10.44 4.35
C PHE A 43 33.09 -10.58 5.37
N GLY A 44 31.97 -9.86 5.19
CA GLY A 44 30.79 -9.93 6.07
C GLY A 44 30.93 -9.18 7.40
N THR A 45 31.97 -8.35 7.56
CA THR A 45 32.16 -7.55 8.79
C THR A 45 31.27 -6.32 8.75
N THR A 46 30.50 -6.08 9.80
CA THR A 46 29.63 -4.90 9.90
C THR A 46 30.45 -3.63 10.11
N LEU A 47 30.27 -2.65 9.22
CA LEU A 47 30.91 -1.33 9.33
C LEU A 47 29.92 -0.33 9.92
N VAL A 48 30.38 0.41 10.94
CA VAL A 48 29.62 1.46 11.62
C VAL A 48 30.31 2.81 11.44
N CYS A 49 29.53 3.88 11.51
CA CYS A 49 30.05 5.23 11.37
C CYS A 49 30.81 5.63 12.64
N CYS A 50 32.13 5.76 12.54
CA CYS A 50 33.00 6.09 13.66
C CYS A 50 33.44 7.55 13.64
N ARG A 51 33.21 8.26 14.75
CA ARG A 51 33.55 9.68 14.87
C ARG A 51 35.07 9.86 15.03
N ASP A 52 35.67 10.68 14.15
CA ASP A 52 37.06 11.13 14.28
C ASP A 52 37.07 12.28 15.31
N GLY A 53 37.68 12.04 16.49
CA GLY A 53 37.55 12.82 17.74
C GLY A 53 37.93 14.31 17.72
N SER A 54 37.34 15.11 16.83
CA SER A 54 37.44 16.56 16.80
C SER A 54 36.23 17.18 17.51
N SER A 55 36.41 17.42 18.81
CA SER A 55 35.51 18.24 19.62
C SER A 55 35.59 19.71 19.20
N ILE A 56 34.48 20.31 18.79
CA ILE A 56 34.33 21.78 18.78
C ILE A 56 33.05 22.17 19.54
N LEU A 57 33.30 22.63 20.78
CA LEU A 57 32.65 23.65 21.59
C LEU A 57 31.11 23.70 21.73
N ASN A 58 30.71 23.59 23.00
CA ASN A 58 29.43 24.00 23.57
C ASN A 58 28.92 25.33 23.01
N ALA A 59 27.77 25.29 22.34
CA ALA A 59 26.79 26.38 22.40
C ALA A 59 25.71 25.96 23.40
N ALA A 60 25.79 26.47 24.62
CA ALA A 60 24.62 26.55 25.49
C ALA A 60 23.63 27.51 24.82
N GLY A 61 22.48 27.01 24.38
CA GLY A 61 21.42 27.85 23.81
C GLY A 61 20.40 27.06 23.02
N SER A 62 19.23 26.85 23.64
CA SER A 62 17.96 26.36 23.06
C SER A 62 17.92 24.93 22.51
N ARG A 63 16.95 24.15 23.02
CA ARG A 63 16.36 23.00 22.29
C ARG A 63 16.20 23.38 20.81
N PRO A 64 16.53 22.51 19.85
CA PRO A 64 16.01 22.68 18.50
C PRO A 64 14.50 22.67 18.65
N GLN A 65 13.86 23.82 18.47
CA GLN A 65 12.47 23.80 18.09
C GLN A 65 12.40 22.96 16.81
N PRO A 66 11.39 22.08 16.67
CA PRO A 66 11.11 21.49 15.36
C PRO A 66 11.14 22.63 14.33
N PRO A 67 11.67 22.40 13.13
CA PRO A 67 11.76 23.44 12.12
C PRO A 67 10.43 24.18 12.13
N ALA A 68 10.49 25.48 12.40
CA ALA A 68 9.37 26.34 12.18
C ALA A 68 9.12 26.26 10.68
N TRP A 69 8.35 25.26 10.26
CA TRP A 69 7.32 25.46 9.28
C TRP A 69 6.79 26.82 9.66
N ASN A 70 6.98 27.80 8.79
CA ASN A 70 6.25 29.04 8.89
C ASN A 70 4.86 28.63 9.33
N SER A 71 4.52 28.93 10.58
CA SER A 71 3.15 29.13 10.95
C SER A 71 2.83 30.35 10.12
N ASP A 72 2.47 30.08 8.86
CA ASP A 72 1.85 31.03 8.00
C ASP A 72 0.79 31.67 8.90
N PRO A 73 0.82 32.99 9.12
CA PRO A 73 -0.25 33.65 9.84
C PRO A 73 -1.62 33.38 9.17
N ASN A 74 -1.60 32.85 7.95
CA ASN A 74 -2.69 32.25 7.18
C ASN A 74 -2.65 30.71 7.13
N ARG A 75 -2.22 29.98 8.18
CA ARG A 75 -2.61 28.57 8.36
C ARG A 75 -4.11 28.54 8.66
N GLN A 76 -4.91 28.83 7.64
CA GLN A 76 -6.24 28.28 7.47
C GLN A 76 -6.12 26.82 7.91
N SER A 77 -7.01 26.41 8.82
CA SER A 77 -7.15 25.00 9.15
C SER A 77 -7.09 24.21 7.85
N ASP A 78 -6.07 23.37 7.70
CA ASP A 78 -5.98 22.50 6.53
C ASP A 78 -7.19 21.58 6.63
N ASN A 79 -8.28 21.97 5.95
CA ASN A 79 -9.59 21.36 6.04
C ASN A 79 -9.64 20.01 5.30
N ARG A 80 -8.49 19.52 4.84
CA ARG A 80 -8.35 18.22 4.19
C ARG A 80 -8.46 17.10 5.20
N ARG A 81 -8.92 15.95 4.72
CA ARG A 81 -9.04 14.73 5.51
C ARG A 81 -7.67 14.23 5.96
N VAL A 82 -7.64 13.49 7.07
CA VAL A 82 -6.39 12.87 7.56
C VAL A 82 -5.82 11.95 6.49
N SER A 83 -6.67 11.19 5.81
CA SER A 83 -6.28 10.32 4.70
C SER A 83 -5.65 11.08 3.52
N GLU A 84 -6.11 12.31 3.23
CA GLU A 84 -5.53 13.15 2.16
C GLU A 84 -4.14 13.66 2.58
N ARG A 85 -4.00 14.14 3.81
CA ARG A 85 -2.70 14.61 4.33
C ARG A 85 -1.68 13.48 4.41
N LYS A 86 -2.09 12.28 4.84
CA LYS A 86 -1.21 11.11 4.95
C LYS A 86 -0.83 10.56 3.57
N CYS A 87 -1.74 10.55 2.61
CA CYS A 87 -1.43 10.28 1.20
C CYS A 87 -0.32 11.23 0.68
N ASP A 88 -0.45 12.53 0.93
CA ASP A 88 0.57 13.50 0.54
C ASP A 88 1.91 13.25 1.26
N GLU A 89 1.88 12.91 2.54
CA GLU A 89 3.06 12.58 3.33
C GLU A 89 3.81 11.38 2.72
N TYR A 90 3.11 10.26 2.52
CA TYR A 90 3.69 9.05 1.93
C TYR A 90 4.14 9.26 0.48
N SER A 91 3.43 10.10 -0.28
CA SER A 91 3.81 10.44 -1.66
C SER A 91 5.19 11.12 -1.75
N ARG A 92 5.58 11.90 -0.73
CA ARG A 92 6.84 12.63 -0.73
C ARG A 92 8.04 11.71 -0.54
N GLU A 93 7.89 10.60 0.17
CA GLU A 93 8.97 9.61 0.33
C GLU A 93 9.28 8.87 -0.98
N VAL A 94 8.30 8.87 -1.90
CA VAL A 94 8.32 8.22 -3.21
C VAL A 94 8.85 9.14 -4.31
N VAL A 95 9.14 10.40 -3.98
CA VAL A 95 9.51 11.44 -4.94
C VAL A 95 10.83 12.08 -4.52
N GLU A 96 11.81 12.08 -5.42
CA GLU A 96 13.09 12.74 -5.23
C GLU A 96 13.03 14.17 -5.77
N ARG A 97 13.34 15.15 -4.92
CA ARG A 97 13.54 16.54 -5.35
C ARG A 97 14.99 16.70 -5.77
N VAL A 98 15.21 16.88 -7.06
CA VAL A 98 16.51 17.16 -7.67
C VAL A 98 16.60 18.68 -7.88
N ASP A 99 17.40 19.33 -7.05
CA ASP A 99 17.70 20.75 -7.22
C ASP A 99 18.93 20.92 -8.11
N PHE A 100 18.85 21.75 -9.15
CA PHE A 100 19.99 22.12 -9.97
C PHE A 100 20.10 23.63 -10.12
N ILE A 101 21.35 24.10 -10.17
CA ILE A 101 21.70 25.51 -10.28
C ILE A 101 22.14 25.74 -11.72
N PRO A 102 21.40 26.53 -12.53
CA PRO A 102 21.82 26.83 -13.88
C PRO A 102 23.12 27.65 -13.89
N LEU A 103 23.94 27.50 -14.94
CA LEU A 103 25.16 28.28 -15.14
C LEU A 103 24.82 29.68 -15.71
N LEU A 104 24.03 30.44 -14.96
CA LEU A 104 23.66 31.82 -15.27
C LEU A 104 24.33 32.78 -14.27
N PRO A 105 24.58 34.06 -14.63
CA PRO A 105 25.23 35.03 -13.74
C PRO A 105 24.47 35.33 -12.44
N ASP A 106 23.18 35.02 -12.40
CA ASP A 106 22.30 35.14 -11.22
C ASP A 106 21.33 33.95 -11.20
N PRO A 107 21.73 32.79 -10.66
CA PRO A 107 20.96 31.57 -10.83
C PRO A 107 19.92 31.40 -9.72
N GLU A 108 18.65 31.33 -10.11
CA GLU A 108 17.61 30.77 -9.26
C GLU A 108 17.70 29.24 -9.25
N THR A 109 17.55 28.63 -8.07
CA THR A 109 17.51 27.17 -7.94
C THR A 109 16.29 26.60 -8.64
N ILE A 110 16.49 25.71 -9.60
CA ILE A 110 15.40 24.99 -10.26
C ILE A 110 15.26 23.65 -9.55
N SER A 111 14.08 23.42 -8.96
CA SER A 111 13.72 22.13 -8.37
C SER A 111 12.95 21.30 -9.39
N LEU A 112 13.50 20.14 -9.76
CA LEU A 112 12.77 19.10 -10.45
C LEU A 112 12.30 18.04 -9.46
N THR A 113 11.08 17.59 -9.64
CA THR A 113 10.46 16.56 -8.82
C THR A 113 10.43 15.28 -9.65
N SER A 114 11.33 14.35 -9.37
CA SER A 114 11.42 13.05 -10.05
C SER A 114 10.70 12.00 -9.22
N ALA A 115 9.72 11.31 -9.80
CA ALA A 115 9.06 10.21 -9.10
C ALA A 115 9.92 8.94 -9.20
N LYS A 116 10.12 8.22 -8.09
CA LYS A 116 10.86 6.93 -8.04
C LYS A 116 10.05 5.76 -8.63
N CYS A 117 9.09 6.03 -9.51
CA CYS A 117 8.31 4.97 -10.13
C CYS A 117 8.80 4.75 -11.57
N ASP A 118 9.08 3.50 -11.90
CA ASP A 118 9.56 3.12 -13.23
C ASP A 118 8.43 3.09 -14.29
N TYR A 119 7.18 3.41 -13.89
CA TYR A 119 5.99 3.25 -14.72
C TYR A 119 5.16 4.53 -14.83
N ILE A 120 5.17 5.17 -16.00
CA ILE A 120 4.53 6.47 -16.28
C ILE A 120 3.31 6.32 -17.21
N GLY A 121 2.61 5.18 -17.20
CA GLY A 121 1.40 5.08 -18.00
C GLY A 121 0.76 3.71 -18.03
N VAL A 122 -0.44 3.61 -17.46
CA VAL A 122 -1.32 2.47 -17.68
C VAL A 122 -1.88 2.57 -19.10
N GLN A 123 -1.37 1.74 -20.01
CA GLN A 123 -1.94 1.62 -21.37
C GLN A 123 -3.38 1.13 -21.30
N LEU A 124 -4.18 1.42 -22.33
CA LEU A 124 -5.58 1.01 -22.39
C LEU A 124 -5.69 -0.51 -22.47
N ILE A 125 -5.97 -1.16 -21.32
CA ILE A 125 -5.98 -2.62 -21.18
C ILE A 125 -7.27 -3.21 -21.77
N VAL A 126 -7.15 -4.02 -22.83
CA VAL A 126 -8.27 -4.75 -23.44
C VAL A 126 -8.03 -6.25 -23.33
N GLY A 127 -8.70 -6.90 -22.37
CA GLY A 127 -8.48 -8.31 -22.02
C GLY A 127 -7.37 -8.38 -20.98
N GLY A 128 -7.70 -8.84 -19.76
CA GLY A 128 -6.80 -8.78 -18.61
C GLY A 128 -5.40 -9.29 -18.95
N GLU A 129 -4.38 -8.58 -18.50
CA GLU A 129 -2.98 -8.87 -18.82
C GLU A 129 -2.16 -9.03 -17.55
N LYS A 130 -0.95 -9.56 -17.68
CA LYS A 130 -0.01 -9.66 -16.57
C LYS A 130 0.42 -8.25 -16.15
N ALA A 131 0.40 -7.98 -14.85
CA ALA A 131 0.99 -6.76 -14.31
C ALA A 131 2.51 -6.82 -14.47
N SER A 132 3.15 -5.67 -14.65
CA SER A 132 4.61 -5.60 -14.59
C SER A 132 5.08 -5.63 -13.13
N GLN A 133 6.28 -6.14 -12.90
CA GLN A 133 6.88 -6.17 -11.58
C GLN A 133 6.92 -4.74 -10.98
N GLY A 134 6.42 -4.58 -9.75
CA GLY A 134 6.38 -3.29 -9.06
C GLY A 134 5.38 -2.27 -9.62
N GLU A 135 4.53 -2.63 -10.61
CA GLU A 135 3.54 -1.72 -11.20
C GLU A 135 2.48 -1.27 -10.18
N PHE A 136 2.07 -2.18 -9.28
CA PHE A 136 1.07 -1.91 -8.23
C PHE A 136 1.68 -2.15 -6.85
N PRO A 137 2.50 -1.22 -6.35
CA PRO A 137 3.34 -1.44 -5.16
C PRO A 137 2.56 -1.52 -3.84
N HIS A 138 1.26 -1.22 -3.86
CA HIS A 138 0.37 -1.32 -2.71
C HIS A 138 -0.29 -2.70 -2.62
N MET A 139 -0.11 -3.58 -3.61
CA MET A 139 -0.74 -4.90 -3.60
C MET A 139 -0.26 -5.73 -2.42
N ALA A 140 -1.22 -6.31 -1.71
CA ALA A 140 -0.99 -7.15 -0.55
C ALA A 140 -1.66 -8.51 -0.78
N ALA A 141 -0.92 -9.61 -0.58
CA ALA A 141 -1.46 -10.96 -0.55
C ALA A 141 -1.67 -11.40 0.90
N ILE A 142 -2.87 -11.84 1.25
CA ILE A 142 -3.26 -12.22 2.62
C ILE A 142 -3.22 -13.75 2.74
N GLY A 143 -2.38 -14.25 3.63
CA GLY A 143 -2.04 -15.66 3.76
C GLY A 143 -2.57 -16.30 5.04
N TRP A 144 -3.11 -17.51 4.91
CA TRP A 144 -3.48 -18.40 6.01
C TRP A 144 -2.43 -19.49 6.17
N ALA A 145 -2.01 -19.79 7.39
CA ALA A 145 -1.09 -20.91 7.63
C ALA A 145 -1.70 -22.23 7.12
N ASN A 146 -0.90 -22.99 6.36
CA ASN A 146 -1.29 -24.29 5.83
C ASN A 146 -0.57 -25.45 6.55
N PHE A 147 -0.98 -26.69 6.24
CA PHE A 147 -0.44 -27.89 6.90
C PHE A 147 1.01 -28.21 6.51
N ASP A 148 1.49 -27.67 5.39
CA ASP A 148 2.83 -27.91 4.86
C ASP A 148 3.88 -26.94 5.43
N GLY A 149 3.48 -26.06 6.37
CA GLY A 149 4.36 -25.08 7.01
C GLY A 149 4.55 -23.78 6.21
N GLY A 150 3.75 -23.56 5.16
CA GLY A 150 3.69 -22.33 4.38
C GLY A 150 2.36 -21.58 4.55
N TYR A 151 2.02 -20.75 3.57
CA TYR A 151 0.80 -19.96 3.56
C TYR A 151 -0.01 -20.14 2.28
N ASP A 152 -1.33 -20.27 2.45
CA ASP A 152 -2.29 -20.21 1.36
C ASP A 152 -2.79 -18.77 1.21
N PHE A 153 -2.37 -18.09 0.15
CA PHE A 153 -2.86 -16.76 -0.19
C PHE A 153 -4.23 -16.86 -0.88
N LYS A 154 -5.28 -16.46 -0.16
CA LYS A 154 -6.69 -16.61 -0.59
C LYS A 154 -7.41 -15.29 -0.81
N CYS A 155 -6.85 -14.20 -0.28
CA CYS A 155 -7.38 -12.85 -0.44
C CYS A 155 -6.26 -11.88 -0.79
N GLY A 156 -6.64 -10.77 -1.42
CA GLY A 156 -5.79 -9.61 -1.60
C GLY A 156 -6.17 -8.46 -0.67
N GLY A 157 -5.40 -7.38 -0.77
CA GLY A 157 -5.60 -6.14 -0.04
C GLY A 157 -4.76 -5.01 -0.63
N SER A 158 -4.78 -3.88 0.04
CA SER A 158 -3.98 -2.71 -0.32
C SER A 158 -3.28 -2.13 0.88
N LEU A 159 -1.96 -1.95 0.80
CA LEU A 159 -1.22 -1.15 1.76
C LEU A 159 -1.71 0.30 1.68
N ILE A 160 -2.10 0.89 2.82
CA ILE A 160 -2.65 2.27 2.90
C ILE A 160 -1.90 3.16 3.90
N SER A 161 -1.00 2.56 4.70
CA SER A 161 0.00 3.23 5.53
C SER A 161 1.26 2.38 5.60
N ASN A 162 2.25 2.78 6.40
CA ASN A 162 3.43 1.97 6.71
C ASN A 162 3.13 0.69 7.51
N ASN A 163 1.92 0.49 8.04
CA ASN A 163 1.61 -0.68 8.87
C ASN A 163 0.13 -1.14 8.79
N PHE A 164 -0.68 -0.58 7.89
CA PHE A 164 -2.06 -1.00 7.69
C PHE A 164 -2.34 -1.44 6.25
N VAL A 165 -3.03 -2.58 6.14
CA VAL A 165 -3.59 -3.10 4.90
C VAL A 165 -5.11 -3.05 4.94
N LEU A 166 -5.70 -2.48 3.89
CA LEU A 166 -7.12 -2.45 3.63
C LEU A 166 -7.56 -3.70 2.88
N THR A 167 -8.62 -4.37 3.33
CA THR A 167 -9.17 -5.57 2.67
C THR A 167 -10.68 -5.70 2.94
N ALA A 168 -11.29 -6.78 2.44
CA ALA A 168 -12.69 -7.09 2.68
C ALA A 168 -12.91 -7.73 4.07
N GLY A 169 -14.09 -7.51 4.64
CA GLY A 169 -14.50 -8.10 5.91
C GLY A 169 -14.53 -9.62 5.88
N HIS A 170 -14.93 -10.22 4.75
CA HIS A 170 -14.94 -11.68 4.59
C HIS A 170 -13.54 -12.30 4.50
N CYS A 171 -12.50 -11.50 4.20
CA CYS A 171 -11.11 -11.95 4.21
C CYS A 171 -10.51 -12.03 5.63
N THR A 172 -11.27 -11.68 6.67
CA THR A 172 -10.82 -11.79 8.06
C THR A 172 -10.95 -13.20 8.64
N ARG A 173 -11.71 -14.09 7.99
CA ARG A 173 -11.94 -15.44 8.51
C ARG A 173 -12.27 -16.44 7.40
N ASP A 174 -11.48 -17.50 7.30
CA ASP A 174 -11.75 -18.68 6.49
C ASP A 174 -11.99 -19.90 7.40
N PRO A 175 -13.25 -20.35 7.57
CA PRO A 175 -13.57 -21.54 8.38
C PRO A 175 -12.93 -22.85 7.89
N ALA A 176 -12.46 -22.90 6.65
CA ALA A 176 -11.81 -24.09 6.08
C ALA A 176 -10.28 -24.10 6.27
N ALA A 177 -9.69 -22.99 6.74
CA ALA A 177 -8.26 -22.92 7.02
C ALA A 177 -7.91 -23.57 8.36
N LEU A 178 -6.65 -24.02 8.51
CA LEU A 178 -6.12 -24.59 9.75
C LEU A 178 -6.31 -23.63 10.94
N ASN A 179 -5.90 -22.38 10.75
CA ASN A 179 -6.26 -21.27 11.61
C ASN A 179 -7.29 -20.42 10.86
N PRO A 180 -8.48 -20.14 11.43
CA PRO A 180 -9.49 -19.40 10.69
C PRO A 180 -9.10 -17.97 10.34
N GLU A 181 -8.27 -17.32 11.15
CA GLU A 181 -7.79 -15.97 10.89
C GLU A 181 -6.51 -16.00 10.04
N PRO A 182 -6.33 -15.02 9.12
CA PRO A 182 -5.09 -14.91 8.36
C PRO A 182 -3.90 -14.63 9.28
N SER A 183 -2.74 -15.16 8.92
CA SER A 183 -1.52 -15.08 9.74
C SER A 183 -0.57 -13.98 9.25
N VAL A 184 -0.52 -13.75 7.94
CA VAL A 184 0.54 -12.97 7.29
C VAL A 184 -0.01 -12.13 6.15
N VAL A 185 0.67 -11.01 5.89
CA VAL A 185 0.53 -10.26 4.65
C VAL A 185 1.87 -10.30 3.90
N ARG A 186 1.83 -10.68 2.63
CA ARG A 186 2.97 -10.59 1.72
C ARG A 186 2.86 -9.33 0.85
N LEU A 187 3.94 -8.56 0.76
CA LEU A 187 4.03 -7.30 0.00
C LEU A 187 5.19 -7.39 -1.01
N GLY A 188 5.09 -6.63 -2.11
CA GLY A 188 6.15 -6.55 -3.12
C GLY A 188 6.28 -7.77 -4.02
N ASP A 189 5.33 -8.70 -3.96
CA ASP A 189 5.34 -9.93 -4.75
C ASP A 189 4.72 -9.72 -6.14
N GLN A 190 5.26 -10.44 -7.13
CA GLN A 190 4.71 -10.52 -8.48
C GLN A 190 4.10 -11.90 -8.73
N ASN A 191 4.73 -12.97 -8.24
CA ASN A 191 4.23 -14.33 -8.32
C ASN A 191 4.17 -15.00 -6.93
N ILE A 192 2.95 -15.23 -6.44
CA ILE A 192 2.72 -15.81 -5.11
C ILE A 192 3.05 -17.31 -5.01
N ASP A 193 3.46 -17.96 -6.11
CA ASP A 193 4.01 -19.31 -6.07
C ASP A 193 5.46 -19.30 -5.55
N PRO A 194 5.73 -19.85 -4.35
CA PRO A 194 7.08 -19.85 -3.79
C PRO A 194 8.10 -20.67 -4.62
N ALA A 195 7.65 -21.48 -5.58
CA ALA A 195 8.52 -22.21 -6.49
C ALA A 195 9.04 -21.37 -7.67
N VAL A 196 8.51 -20.16 -7.88
CA VAL A 196 8.87 -19.29 -9.00
C VAL A 196 9.87 -18.23 -8.55
N LEU A 197 11.00 -18.11 -9.28
CA LEU A 197 11.98 -17.05 -9.12
C LEU A 197 11.82 -16.07 -10.28
N ASP A 198 11.06 -14.99 -10.06
CA ASP A 198 10.76 -13.96 -11.04
C ASP A 198 11.55 -12.66 -10.84
N GLY A 199 12.43 -12.63 -9.84
CA GLY A 199 13.24 -11.46 -9.48
C GLY A 199 12.53 -10.47 -8.55
N ALA A 200 11.33 -10.79 -8.05
CA ALA A 200 10.73 -10.08 -6.92
C ALA A 200 11.48 -10.38 -5.61
N ASP A 201 11.47 -9.42 -4.69
CA ASP A 201 11.98 -9.55 -3.33
C ASP A 201 10.83 -9.30 -2.33
N PRO A 202 9.87 -10.23 -2.21
CA PRO A 202 8.69 -10.02 -1.40
C PRO A 202 9.02 -10.14 0.09
N ILE A 203 8.36 -9.31 0.90
CA ILE A 203 8.42 -9.42 2.36
C ILE A 203 7.13 -10.03 2.91
N GLU A 204 7.27 -10.86 3.95
CA GLU A 204 6.15 -11.43 4.69
C GLU A 204 6.10 -10.80 6.08
N VAL A 205 4.99 -10.11 6.38
CA VAL A 205 4.80 -9.39 7.63
C VAL A 205 3.64 -10.01 8.40
N PRO A 206 3.85 -10.49 9.65
CA PRO A 206 2.79 -11.03 10.47
C PRO A 206 1.71 -10.00 10.79
N ILE A 207 0.46 -10.48 10.90
CA ILE A 207 -0.68 -9.65 11.29
C ILE A 207 -0.72 -9.55 12.82
N LYS A 208 -0.69 -8.31 13.32
CA LYS A 208 -0.80 -8.00 14.76
C LYS A 208 -2.24 -8.01 15.22
N GLN A 209 -3.11 -7.34 14.46
CA GLN A 209 -4.51 -7.17 14.84
C GLN A 209 -5.41 -7.04 13.60
N ILE A 210 -6.59 -7.66 13.67
CA ILE A 210 -7.61 -7.59 12.64
C ILE A 210 -8.73 -6.66 13.12
N HIS A 211 -8.89 -5.53 12.45
CA HIS A 211 -9.93 -4.54 12.72
C HIS A 211 -11.05 -4.71 11.70
N LYS A 212 -12.00 -5.59 12.01
CA LYS A 212 -13.19 -5.83 11.18
C LYS A 212 -14.23 -4.74 11.41
N HIS A 213 -14.88 -4.25 10.34
CA HIS A 213 -15.91 -3.23 10.51
C HIS A 213 -17.03 -3.72 11.46
N PRO A 214 -17.44 -2.94 12.49
CA PRO A 214 -18.38 -3.40 13.52
C PRO A 214 -19.73 -3.89 12.97
N GLU A 215 -20.17 -3.27 11.88
CA GLU A 215 -21.43 -3.59 11.20
C GLU A 215 -21.30 -4.70 10.14
N TYR A 216 -20.11 -5.23 9.90
CA TYR A 216 -19.94 -6.39 9.03
C TYR A 216 -20.47 -7.65 9.72
N LYS A 217 -21.58 -8.20 9.20
CA LYS A 217 -22.23 -9.39 9.74
C LYS A 217 -22.28 -10.51 8.68
N PRO A 218 -21.30 -11.44 8.65
CA PRO A 218 -21.36 -12.59 7.75
C PRO A 218 -22.56 -13.48 8.10
N PRO A 219 -23.19 -14.18 7.13
CA PRO A 219 -22.80 -14.28 5.72
C PRO A 219 -23.29 -13.13 4.83
N SER A 220 -23.90 -12.08 5.39
CA SER A 220 -24.31 -10.90 4.62
C SER A 220 -23.08 -10.15 4.07
N LYS A 221 -23.21 -9.57 2.88
CA LYS A 221 -22.14 -8.89 2.13
C LYS A 221 -22.19 -7.36 2.25
N TYR A 222 -22.81 -6.86 3.30
CA TYR A 222 -22.89 -5.43 3.62
C TYR A 222 -21.78 -5.04 4.60
N ASN A 223 -21.24 -3.84 4.45
CA ASN A 223 -20.13 -3.34 5.27
C ASN A 223 -18.90 -4.26 5.19
N ASP A 224 -18.65 -4.84 4.02
CA ASP A 224 -17.62 -5.86 3.80
C ASP A 224 -16.24 -5.22 3.65
N ILE A 225 -15.70 -4.78 4.78
CA ILE A 225 -14.41 -4.07 4.90
C ILE A 225 -13.72 -4.44 6.22
N ALA A 226 -12.40 -4.54 6.18
CA ALA A 226 -11.53 -4.75 7.33
C ALA A 226 -10.17 -4.06 7.12
N LEU A 227 -9.49 -3.81 8.22
CA LEU A 227 -8.12 -3.31 8.27
C LEU A 227 -7.25 -4.35 8.99
N LEU A 228 -6.08 -4.64 8.45
CA LEU A 228 -5.08 -5.51 9.04
C LEU A 228 -3.92 -4.63 9.52
N GLU A 229 -3.69 -4.62 10.83
CA GLU A 229 -2.54 -3.97 11.45
C GLU A 229 -1.36 -4.94 11.43
N LEU A 230 -0.23 -4.51 10.89
CA LEU A 230 0.99 -5.29 10.79
C LEU A 230 1.81 -5.20 12.08
N VAL A 231 2.60 -6.23 12.40
CA VAL A 231 3.46 -6.25 13.61
C VAL A 231 4.58 -5.20 13.54
N SER A 232 5.10 -4.93 12.34
CA SER A 232 6.17 -3.96 12.11
C SER A 232 5.79 -3.01 10.98
N GLU A 233 6.33 -1.79 11.06
CA GLU A 233 6.26 -0.84 9.95
C GLU A 233 7.09 -1.35 8.76
N VAL A 234 6.57 -1.15 7.56
CA VAL A 234 7.24 -1.49 6.31
C VAL A 234 7.93 -0.26 5.74
N SER A 235 9.17 -0.44 5.29
CA SER A 235 9.90 0.59 4.57
C SER A 235 9.34 0.73 3.16
N PHE A 236 9.16 1.96 2.70
CA PHE A 236 8.71 2.20 1.34
C PHE A 236 9.85 2.07 0.34
N GLU A 237 9.63 1.27 -0.69
CA GLU A 237 10.59 0.94 -1.74
C GLU A 237 9.91 1.03 -3.12
N SER A 238 10.61 0.71 -4.21
CA SER A 238 10.00 0.77 -5.56
C SER A 238 8.77 -0.14 -5.68
N ALA A 239 8.84 -1.35 -5.12
CA ALA A 239 7.79 -2.37 -5.18
C ALA A 239 6.83 -2.40 -3.98
N ILE A 240 7.08 -1.63 -2.91
CA ILE A 240 6.25 -1.62 -1.68
C ILE A 240 5.94 -0.17 -1.29
N ARG A 241 4.73 0.29 -1.55
CA ARG A 241 4.28 1.67 -1.28
C ARG A 241 2.78 1.71 -1.02
N PRO A 242 2.29 2.59 -0.14
CA PRO A 242 0.86 2.67 0.13
C PRO A 242 0.12 3.33 -1.04
N ALA A 243 -1.12 2.93 -1.25
CA ALA A 243 -2.07 3.65 -2.10
C ALA A 243 -2.83 4.69 -1.29
N CYS A 244 -3.35 5.69 -1.99
CA CYS A 244 -4.22 6.70 -1.40
C CYS A 244 -5.67 6.22 -1.37
N LEU A 245 -6.47 6.80 -0.46
CA LEU A 245 -7.89 6.50 -0.37
C LEU A 245 -8.69 7.51 -1.19
N TRP A 246 -9.66 7.04 -1.98
CA TRP A 246 -10.55 7.94 -2.70
C TRP A 246 -11.48 8.69 -1.74
N THR A 247 -11.33 10.01 -1.66
CA THR A 247 -12.07 10.84 -0.69
C THR A 247 -13.32 11.51 -1.24
N LYS A 248 -13.53 11.44 -2.57
CA LYS A 248 -14.64 12.15 -3.22
C LYS A 248 -15.89 11.28 -3.27
N PRO A 249 -17.10 11.87 -3.19
CA PRO A 249 -18.35 11.10 -3.22
C PRO A 249 -18.65 10.49 -4.60
N ASN A 250 -18.18 11.13 -5.67
CA ASN A 250 -18.30 10.65 -7.05
C ASN A 250 -16.91 10.39 -7.64
N PHE A 251 -16.87 9.73 -8.80
CA PHE A 251 -15.63 9.38 -9.52
C PHE A 251 -15.22 10.45 -10.56
N GLY A 252 -15.88 11.61 -10.56
CA GLY A 252 -15.63 12.69 -11.52
C GLY A 252 -15.69 12.24 -12.98
N GLU A 253 -14.59 12.42 -13.69
CA GLU A 253 -14.42 12.01 -15.10
C GLU A 253 -13.97 10.56 -15.26
N HIS A 254 -13.58 9.88 -14.18
CA HIS A 254 -13.20 8.47 -14.27
C HIS A 254 -14.42 7.64 -14.69
N ARG A 255 -14.32 7.03 -15.88
CA ARG A 255 -15.30 6.07 -16.40
C ARG A 255 -14.82 4.63 -16.25
N MET A 256 -13.51 4.45 -16.10
CA MET A 256 -12.85 3.18 -15.94
C MET A 256 -12.05 3.16 -14.64
N ALA A 257 -11.93 1.98 -14.05
CA ALA A 257 -11.05 1.70 -12.93
C ALA A 257 -10.26 0.42 -13.23
N ILE A 258 -9.10 0.29 -12.60
CA ILE A 258 -8.21 -0.86 -12.74
C ILE A 258 -8.48 -1.78 -11.56
N ALA A 259 -8.75 -3.05 -11.84
CA ALA A 259 -8.74 -4.10 -10.83
C ALA A 259 -7.45 -4.90 -10.97
N THR A 260 -6.89 -5.31 -9.83
CA THR A 260 -5.63 -6.06 -9.75
C THR A 260 -5.75 -7.21 -8.77
N GLY A 261 -5.06 -8.31 -9.03
CA GLY A 261 -4.99 -9.43 -8.09
C GLY A 261 -4.46 -10.73 -8.71
N TRP A 262 -4.39 -11.76 -7.86
CA TRP A 262 -3.94 -13.12 -8.17
C TRP A 262 -5.13 -14.09 -8.33
N GLY A 263 -6.28 -13.55 -8.70
CA GLY A 263 -7.50 -14.31 -8.87
C GLY A 263 -7.51 -15.26 -10.06
N VAL A 264 -8.67 -15.88 -10.24
CA VAL A 264 -8.98 -16.82 -11.30
C VAL A 264 -8.93 -16.10 -12.65
N THR A 265 -8.03 -16.56 -13.50
CA THR A 265 -7.85 -16.04 -14.86
C THR A 265 -8.73 -16.75 -15.87
N ASP A 266 -9.19 -17.96 -15.55
CA ASP A 266 -10.07 -18.76 -16.39
C ASP A 266 -11.37 -19.16 -15.64
N PRO A 267 -12.52 -18.59 -16.02
CA PRO A 267 -13.80 -18.87 -15.37
C PRO A 267 -14.31 -20.30 -15.57
N ASP A 268 -13.86 -21.00 -16.62
CA ASP A 268 -14.29 -22.36 -16.97
C ASP A 268 -13.47 -23.42 -16.21
N THR A 269 -12.15 -23.23 -16.14
CA THR A 269 -11.25 -24.15 -15.40
C THR A 269 -11.09 -23.79 -13.92
N ARG A 270 -11.52 -22.58 -13.52
CA ARG A 270 -11.31 -21.99 -12.18
C ARG A 270 -9.84 -21.95 -11.76
N GLN A 271 -8.91 -21.94 -12.72
CA GLN A 271 -7.49 -21.80 -12.42
C GLN A 271 -7.20 -20.39 -11.95
N THR A 272 -6.66 -20.27 -10.73
CA THR A 272 -6.07 -19.04 -10.18
C THR A 272 -4.72 -18.81 -10.83
N SER A 273 -4.43 -17.59 -11.26
CA SER A 273 -3.06 -17.23 -11.61
C SER A 273 -2.27 -16.99 -10.35
N LYS A 274 -1.06 -17.56 -10.29
CA LYS A 274 -0.10 -17.22 -9.24
C LYS A 274 0.63 -15.92 -9.55
N GLU A 275 0.56 -15.43 -10.79
CA GLU A 275 1.11 -14.15 -11.21
C GLU A 275 0.08 -13.02 -11.04
N LEU A 276 0.55 -11.81 -10.73
CA LEU A 276 -0.32 -10.64 -10.59
C LEU A 276 -0.88 -10.23 -11.96
N HIS A 277 -2.20 -10.07 -12.04
CA HIS A 277 -2.89 -9.57 -13.22
C HIS A 277 -3.55 -8.22 -12.98
N LYS A 278 -3.81 -7.51 -14.08
CA LYS A 278 -4.53 -6.26 -14.11
C LYS A 278 -5.60 -6.25 -15.20
N VAL A 279 -6.72 -5.58 -14.94
CA VAL A 279 -7.81 -5.42 -15.90
C VAL A 279 -8.49 -4.07 -15.74
N SER A 280 -8.86 -3.45 -16.86
CA SER A 280 -9.66 -2.23 -16.87
C SER A 280 -11.16 -2.54 -16.93
N LEU A 281 -11.92 -2.02 -15.98
CA LEU A 281 -13.36 -2.24 -15.80
C LEU A 281 -14.14 -0.93 -15.86
N SER A 282 -15.34 -0.97 -16.45
CA SER A 282 -16.21 0.20 -16.47
C SER A 282 -16.86 0.40 -15.12
N LEU A 283 -16.83 1.64 -14.61
CA LEU A 283 -17.56 2.04 -13.42
C LEU A 283 -19.05 2.19 -13.77
N LEU A 284 -19.90 1.47 -13.04
CA LEU A 284 -21.34 1.45 -13.31
C LEU A 284 -22.11 2.27 -12.27
N ASN A 285 -23.23 2.84 -12.71
CA ASN A 285 -24.17 3.50 -11.80
C ASN A 285 -24.87 2.48 -10.89
N ASN A 286 -25.03 2.81 -9.61
CA ASN A 286 -25.65 1.93 -8.61
C ASN A 286 -27.05 1.44 -9.01
N ASN A 287 -27.91 2.32 -9.56
CA ASN A 287 -29.27 1.94 -9.97
C ASN A 287 -29.26 0.94 -11.12
N TYR A 288 -28.35 1.14 -12.08
CA TYR A 288 -28.19 0.22 -13.20
C TYR A 288 -27.61 -1.12 -12.74
N CYS A 289 -26.65 -1.10 -11.81
CA CYS A 289 -26.10 -2.32 -11.24
C CYS A 289 -27.14 -3.13 -10.45
N ASP A 290 -27.99 -2.47 -9.65
CA ASP A 290 -29.06 -3.14 -8.91
C ASP A 290 -30.00 -3.92 -9.85
N GLN A 291 -30.31 -3.35 -11.03
CA GLN A 291 -31.11 -4.01 -12.07
C GLN A 291 -30.40 -5.23 -12.67
N LEU A 292 -29.10 -5.13 -12.96
CA LEU A 292 -28.31 -6.24 -13.51
C LEU A 292 -28.18 -7.41 -12.51
N LEU A 293 -28.15 -7.10 -11.22
CA LEU A 293 -27.97 -8.09 -10.15
C LEU A 293 -29.27 -8.76 -9.68
N VAL A 294 -30.43 -8.45 -10.28
CA VAL A 294 -31.73 -9.04 -9.89
C VAL A 294 -31.69 -10.56 -9.82
N SER A 295 -31.06 -11.20 -10.82
CA SER A 295 -30.93 -12.66 -10.89
C SER A 295 -30.05 -13.28 -9.80
N SER A 296 -29.28 -12.44 -9.09
CA SER A 296 -28.27 -12.85 -8.11
C SER A 296 -28.68 -12.52 -6.67
N ARG A 297 -29.85 -11.91 -6.51
CA ARG A 297 -30.43 -11.58 -5.20
C ARG A 297 -30.79 -12.88 -4.48
N ASN A 298 -30.41 -12.95 -3.21
CA ASN A 298 -30.78 -14.04 -2.31
C ASN A 298 -31.60 -13.49 -1.14
N ARG A 299 -32.03 -14.35 -0.21
CA ARG A 299 -32.81 -13.95 0.98
C ARG A 299 -32.14 -12.92 1.90
N LEU A 300 -30.82 -12.73 1.77
CA LEU A 300 -30.04 -11.76 2.55
C LEU A 300 -29.88 -10.43 1.81
N TRP A 301 -30.37 -10.32 0.57
CA TRP A 301 -30.35 -9.09 -0.21
C TRP A 301 -31.34 -8.07 0.35
N ARG A 302 -30.82 -6.94 0.80
CA ARG A 302 -31.55 -5.80 1.37
C ARG A 302 -31.51 -4.57 0.44
N GLY A 303 -31.28 -4.78 -0.84
CA GLY A 303 -31.07 -3.71 -1.82
C GLY A 303 -29.60 -3.31 -1.97
N PHE A 304 -29.29 -2.66 -3.08
CA PHE A 304 -27.98 -2.07 -3.34
C PHE A 304 -27.80 -0.81 -2.46
N GLN A 305 -26.73 -0.77 -1.67
CA GLN A 305 -26.48 0.33 -0.73
C GLN A 305 -25.50 1.36 -1.32
N ASP A 306 -25.57 2.60 -0.85
CA ASP A 306 -24.63 3.66 -1.27
C ASP A 306 -23.17 3.35 -0.89
N SER A 307 -22.98 2.55 0.17
CA SER A 307 -21.69 2.03 0.60
C SER A 307 -21.15 0.89 -0.28
N GLN A 308 -21.87 0.54 -1.34
CA GLN A 308 -21.46 -0.38 -2.39
C GLN A 308 -21.29 0.37 -3.72
N MET A 309 -20.51 -0.24 -4.60
CA MET A 309 -20.30 0.20 -5.97
C MET A 309 -20.12 -0.99 -6.89
N CYS A 310 -20.11 -0.73 -8.18
CA CYS A 310 -20.20 -1.77 -9.19
C CYS A 310 -19.26 -1.45 -10.35
N ALA A 311 -18.50 -2.44 -10.78
CA ALA A 311 -17.64 -2.33 -11.94
C ALA A 311 -17.65 -3.63 -12.73
N GLY A 312 -17.47 -3.53 -14.05
CA GLY A 312 -17.44 -4.70 -14.92
C GLY A 312 -17.40 -4.34 -16.40
N GLU A 313 -17.15 -5.32 -17.25
CA GLU A 313 -17.32 -5.21 -18.71
C GLU A 313 -18.64 -5.85 -19.11
N LEU A 314 -19.62 -5.02 -19.50
CA LEU A 314 -20.97 -5.51 -19.80
C LEU A 314 -21.02 -6.40 -21.04
N ARG A 315 -20.06 -6.24 -21.97
CA ARG A 315 -19.92 -7.12 -23.14
C ARG A 315 -19.46 -8.54 -22.75
N GLY A 316 -19.04 -8.76 -21.50
CA GLY A 316 -18.46 -10.01 -21.02
C GLY A 316 -17.01 -10.17 -21.41
N GLY A 317 -16.40 -11.27 -20.98
CA GLY A 317 -14.99 -11.60 -21.23
C GLY A 317 -13.99 -10.86 -20.33
N LYS A 318 -14.44 -9.98 -19.43
CA LYS A 318 -13.59 -9.32 -18.41
C LYS A 318 -14.36 -9.10 -17.11
N ASP A 319 -13.77 -9.48 -15.97
CA ASP A 319 -14.30 -9.22 -14.63
C ASP A 319 -13.22 -9.48 -13.57
N THR A 320 -13.39 -8.99 -12.34
CA THR A 320 -12.67 -9.54 -11.18
C THR A 320 -13.23 -10.91 -10.83
N CYS A 321 -12.37 -11.87 -10.53
CA CYS A 321 -12.81 -13.24 -10.30
C CYS A 321 -12.48 -13.74 -8.88
N GLN A 322 -12.85 -15.00 -8.61
CA GLN A 322 -12.48 -15.71 -7.38
C GLN A 322 -10.97 -15.58 -7.12
N GLY A 323 -10.54 -15.26 -5.90
CA GLY A 323 -9.13 -15.03 -5.57
C GLY A 323 -8.65 -13.57 -5.65
N ASP A 324 -9.44 -12.65 -6.22
CA ASP A 324 -9.24 -11.19 -6.07
C ASP A 324 -9.99 -10.62 -4.87
N SER A 325 -10.52 -11.48 -3.99
CA SER A 325 -11.32 -11.08 -2.83
C SER A 325 -10.52 -10.18 -1.91
N GLY A 326 -11.06 -9.00 -1.57
CA GLY A 326 -10.35 -7.99 -0.79
C GLY A 326 -9.34 -7.13 -1.56
N SER A 327 -9.00 -7.48 -2.81
CA SER A 327 -8.10 -6.70 -3.65
C SER A 327 -8.69 -5.33 -4.04
N PRO A 328 -7.84 -4.35 -4.44
CA PRO A 328 -8.30 -3.02 -4.81
C PRO A 328 -8.98 -2.96 -6.18
N LEU A 329 -9.99 -2.10 -6.24
CA LEU A 329 -10.40 -1.40 -7.44
C LEU A 329 -9.89 0.04 -7.33
N GLN A 330 -9.17 0.51 -8.34
CA GLN A 330 -8.34 1.70 -8.23
C GLN A 330 -8.32 2.58 -9.48
N VAL A 331 -8.02 3.86 -9.29
CA VAL A 331 -7.80 4.83 -10.37
C VAL A 331 -6.44 5.50 -10.21
N VAL A 332 -5.78 5.79 -11.32
CA VAL A 332 -4.52 6.54 -11.33
C VAL A 332 -4.79 7.98 -10.87
N SER A 333 -3.97 8.51 -9.96
CA SER A 333 -4.06 9.91 -9.55
C SER A 333 -3.75 10.84 -10.72
N LYS A 334 -4.54 11.91 -10.86
CA LYS A 334 -4.31 12.95 -11.87
C LYS A 334 -3.06 13.79 -11.59
N GLU A 335 -2.71 13.91 -10.32
CA GLU A 335 -1.60 14.76 -9.85
C GLU A 335 -0.27 14.02 -9.89
N ASN A 336 -0.28 12.70 -9.67
CA ASN A 336 0.91 11.86 -9.69
C ASN A 336 0.57 10.46 -10.21
N GLN A 337 0.99 10.15 -11.44
CA GLN A 337 0.68 8.88 -12.09
C GLN A 337 1.31 7.66 -11.40
N CYS A 338 2.27 7.86 -10.50
CA CYS A 338 2.85 6.83 -9.65
C CYS A 338 1.98 6.44 -8.45
N ILE A 339 0.88 7.17 -8.22
CA ILE A 339 0.01 7.01 -7.07
C ILE A 339 -1.36 6.54 -7.55
N PHE A 340 -1.85 5.51 -6.89
CA PHE A 340 -3.18 4.98 -7.12
C PHE A 340 -4.11 5.39 -5.98
N ASN A 341 -5.36 5.66 -6.34
CA ASN A 341 -6.43 5.89 -5.38
C ASN A 341 -7.36 4.68 -5.35
N ILE A 342 -7.50 4.06 -4.19
CA ILE A 342 -8.40 2.94 -3.98
C ILE A 342 -9.83 3.48 -3.90
N VAL A 343 -10.63 3.16 -4.91
CA VAL A 343 -12.05 3.57 -5.01
C VAL A 343 -12.97 2.50 -4.44
N GLY A 344 -12.58 1.23 -4.52
CA GLY A 344 -13.38 0.11 -4.06
C GLY A 344 -12.54 -1.08 -3.60
N ILE A 345 -13.18 -1.99 -2.86
CA ILE A 345 -12.60 -3.25 -2.37
C ILE A 345 -13.44 -4.38 -2.92
N THR A 346 -12.83 -5.38 -3.57
CA THR A 346 -13.55 -6.52 -4.17
C THR A 346 -14.31 -7.30 -3.09
N SER A 347 -15.64 -7.33 -3.16
CA SER A 347 -16.50 -7.93 -2.14
C SER A 347 -17.13 -9.24 -2.62
N PHE A 348 -17.90 -9.22 -3.70
CA PHE A 348 -18.45 -10.44 -4.30
C PHE A 348 -18.79 -10.26 -5.77
N GLY A 349 -18.70 -11.36 -6.51
CA GLY A 349 -19.17 -11.49 -7.88
C GLY A 349 -19.99 -12.77 -8.02
N VAL A 350 -20.85 -12.82 -9.04
CA VAL A 350 -21.81 -13.92 -9.24
C VAL A 350 -21.16 -15.04 -10.04
N LYS A 351 -20.57 -14.68 -11.18
CA LYS A 351 -19.77 -15.53 -12.07
C LYS A 351 -18.81 -14.62 -12.83
N CYS A 352 -17.54 -14.98 -12.83
CA CYS A 352 -16.52 -14.14 -13.44
C CYS A 352 -16.69 -14.04 -14.95
N ALA A 353 -16.50 -12.84 -15.47
CA ALA A 353 -16.42 -12.52 -16.89
C ALA A 353 -17.68 -12.86 -17.69
N LYS A 354 -18.81 -13.14 -17.01
CA LYS A 354 -20.06 -13.42 -17.69
C LYS A 354 -20.69 -12.13 -18.18
N THR A 355 -21.08 -12.11 -19.46
CA THR A 355 -21.79 -11.00 -20.08
C THR A 355 -22.97 -10.54 -19.21
N GLY A 356 -23.02 -9.23 -18.95
CA GLY A 356 -24.09 -8.60 -18.17
C GLY A 356 -24.08 -8.85 -16.65
N GLN A 357 -23.02 -9.44 -16.09
CA GLN A 357 -22.89 -9.63 -14.63
C GLN A 357 -21.67 -8.88 -14.10
N PRO A 358 -21.84 -7.66 -13.56
CA PRO A 358 -20.75 -6.93 -12.95
C PRO A 358 -20.43 -7.43 -11.54
N ALA A 359 -19.22 -7.14 -11.07
CA ALA A 359 -18.80 -7.39 -9.69
C ALA A 359 -19.20 -6.25 -8.75
N VAL A 360 -19.43 -6.59 -7.48
CA VAL A 360 -19.77 -5.65 -6.41
C VAL A 360 -18.55 -5.42 -5.53
N TYR A 361 -18.30 -4.14 -5.26
CA TYR A 361 -17.21 -3.67 -4.43
C TYR A 361 -17.76 -2.86 -3.26
N THR A 362 -17.04 -2.89 -2.15
CA THR A 362 -17.28 -1.97 -1.04
C THR A 362 -16.71 -0.60 -1.41
N ARG A 363 -17.52 0.47 -1.36
CA ARG A 363 -17.11 1.84 -1.71
C ARG A 363 -16.26 2.43 -0.60
N VAL A 364 -14.97 2.67 -0.86
CA VAL A 364 -14.01 3.17 0.15
C VAL A 364 -14.44 4.51 0.75
N SER A 365 -14.94 5.43 -0.08
CA SER A 365 -15.32 6.77 0.38
C SER A 365 -16.43 6.79 1.44
N SER A 366 -17.21 5.72 1.56
CA SER A 366 -18.23 5.58 2.60
C SER A 366 -17.69 5.21 3.98
N TYR A 367 -16.43 4.74 4.07
CA TYR A 367 -15.83 4.25 5.32
C TYR A 367 -14.65 5.08 5.80
N LEU A 368 -14.36 6.22 5.17
CA LEU A 368 -13.19 7.07 5.50
C LEU A 368 -13.11 7.40 6.99
N ASN A 369 -14.23 7.83 7.61
CA ASN A 369 -14.23 8.18 9.03
C ASN A 369 -13.82 6.99 9.91
N TRP A 370 -14.28 5.78 9.58
CA TRP A 370 -13.92 4.56 10.30
C TRP A 370 -12.44 4.20 10.05
N ILE A 371 -12.00 4.27 8.80
CA ILE A 371 -10.60 3.99 8.44
C ILE A 371 -9.66 4.95 9.18
N GLU A 372 -9.92 6.25 9.11
CA GLU A 372 -9.11 7.29 9.77
C GLU A 372 -9.06 7.08 11.29
N SER A 373 -10.18 6.72 11.92
CA SER A 373 -10.24 6.47 13.37
C SER A 373 -9.40 5.28 13.84
N VAL A 374 -9.11 4.32 12.96
CA VAL A 374 -8.34 3.11 13.28
C VAL A 374 -6.88 3.25 12.85
N VAL A 375 -6.63 3.76 11.65
CA VAL A 375 -5.29 3.82 11.04
C VAL A 375 -4.47 4.98 11.60
N TRP A 376 -5.10 6.13 11.86
CA TRP A 376 -4.42 7.33 12.35
C TRP A 376 -5.14 7.90 13.59
N PRO A 377 -5.20 7.14 14.69
CA PRO A 377 -5.88 7.60 15.89
C PRO A 377 -5.17 8.83 16.49
N GLY A 378 -5.88 9.95 16.57
CA GLY A 378 -5.41 11.18 17.21
C GLY A 378 -4.84 12.26 16.27
N GLU A 379 -4.94 12.05 14.95
CA GLU A 379 -4.53 13.01 13.91
C GLU A 379 -5.63 13.97 13.43
#